data_AF-A0A372Q9N5-F1
#
_entry.id   AF-A0A372Q9N5-F1
#
_cell.length_a   1.000
_cell.length_b   1.000
_cell.length_c   1.000
_cell.angle_alpha   90.00
_cell.angle_beta   90.00
_cell.angle_gamma   90.00
#
_symmetry.space_group_name_H-M   'P 1'
#
loop_
_entity.id
_entity.type
_entity.pdbx_description
1 polymer ?
#
loop_
_entity_poly.entity_id
_entity_poly.type
_entity_poly.pdbx_seq_one_letter_code
_entity_poly.pdbx_strand_id
1 'polypeptide(L)'
;MIYQPQLTWYMSFAHRVTGAGLAAGLYGTIAAYAFGGPDSDTLVAAVSTLPPTLKLAGKFCISYAFTYHTFNGIRHLIWDTGKALTLKGVYGTGYAVLILSTLSSIVLSV
;
A
#
# COMPACT_ATOMS: atom_id res chain seq x y z
N MET A 1 14.27 -3.87 -22.15
CA MET A 1 14.54 -3.02 -20.97
C MET A 1 16.02 -2.67 -20.98
N ILE A 2 16.34 -1.36 -21.00
CA ILE A 2 17.74 -0.88 -21.05
C ILE A 2 18.16 -0.14 -19.77
N TYR A 3 17.20 0.27 -18.93
CA TYR A 3 17.47 1.04 -17.72
C TYR A 3 17.80 0.14 -16.54
N GLN A 4 18.85 0.50 -15.79
CA GLN A 4 19.24 -0.22 -14.60
C GLN A 4 18.13 -0.14 -13.54
N PRO A 5 17.72 -1.28 -12.97
CA PRO A 5 16.81 -1.28 -11.84
C PRO A 5 17.44 -0.61 -10.60
N GLN A 6 16.75 0.39 -10.04
CA GLN A 6 17.21 1.17 -8.89
C GLN A 6 16.07 1.32 -7.88
N LEU A 7 16.43 1.36 -6.59
CA LEU A 7 15.47 1.52 -5.50
C LEU A 7 14.58 2.76 -5.70
N THR A 8 15.15 3.85 -6.20
CA THR A 8 14.47 5.14 -6.42
C THR A 8 13.25 5.01 -7.32
N TRP A 9 13.42 4.50 -8.54
CA TRP A 9 12.31 4.43 -9.50
C TRP A 9 11.36 3.27 -9.19
N TYR A 10 11.83 2.16 -8.62
CA TYR A 10 10.95 1.09 -8.16
C TYR A 10 10.00 1.56 -7.07
N MET A 11 10.52 2.28 -6.07
CA MET A 11 9.68 2.83 -5.01
C MET A 11 8.71 3.89 -5.57
N SER A 12 9.16 4.72 -6.51
CA SER A 12 8.28 5.67 -7.19
C SER A 12 7.15 4.97 -7.95
N PHE A 13 7.45 3.88 -8.67
CA PHE A 13 6.45 3.07 -9.36
C PHE A 13 5.49 2.41 -8.37
N ALA A 14 6.01 1.77 -7.32
CA ALA A 14 5.21 1.15 -6.28
C ALA A 14 4.27 2.15 -5.61
N HIS A 15 4.71 3.39 -5.36
CA HIS A 15 3.87 4.43 -4.77
C HIS A 15 2.67 4.78 -5.65
N ARG A 16 2.84 4.81 -6.98
CA ARG A 16 1.74 5.00 -7.93
C ARG A 16 0.79 3.81 -7.92
N VAL A 17 1.33 2.59 -7.99
CA VAL A 17 0.51 1.37 -8.02
C VAL A 17 -0.29 1.20 -6.74
N THR A 18 0.31 1.41 -5.56
CA THR A 18 -0.42 1.33 -4.30
C THR A 18 -1.46 2.43 -4.18
N GLY A 19 -1.14 3.67 -4.60
CA GLY A 19 -2.11 4.78 -4.61
C GLY A 19 -3.31 4.50 -5.51
N ALA A 20 -3.06 4.07 -6.74
CA ALA A 20 -4.10 3.72 -7.70
C ALA A 20 -4.94 2.52 -7.22
N GLY A 21 -4.30 1.48 -6.67
CA GLY A 21 -4.99 0.31 -6.13
C GLY A 21 -5.88 0.64 -4.94
N LEU A 22 -5.40 1.47 -4.00
CA LEU A 22 -6.20 1.93 -2.86
C LEU A 22 -7.38 2.80 -3.32
N ALA A 23 -7.15 3.73 -4.26
CA ALA A 23 -8.21 4.54 -4.83
C ALA A 23 -9.27 3.68 -5.54
N ALA A 24 -8.84 2.72 -6.36
CA ALA A 24 -9.73 1.78 -7.03
C ALA A 24 -10.55 0.95 -6.03
N GLY A 25 -9.93 0.47 -4.95
CA GLY A 25 -10.62 -0.24 -3.88
C GLY A 25 -11.66 0.63 -3.18
N LEU A 26 -11.32 1.87 -2.82
CA LEU A 26 -12.22 2.81 -2.16
C LEU A 26 -13.40 3.19 -3.07
N TYR A 27 -13.11 3.71 -4.27
CA TYR A 27 -14.15 4.17 -5.20
C TYR A 27 -14.99 3.01 -5.73
N GLY A 28 -14.38 1.85 -5.98
CA GLY A 28 -15.10 0.64 -6.38
C GLY A 28 -16.07 0.16 -5.31
N THR A 29 -15.66 0.20 -4.03
CA THR A 29 -16.54 -0.16 -2.91
C THR A 29 -17.68 0.85 -2.76
N ILE A 30 -17.39 2.16 -2.81
CA ILE A 30 -18.42 3.21 -2.75
C ILE A 30 -19.42 3.06 -3.90
N ALA A 31 -18.94 2.85 -5.13
CA ALA A 31 -19.79 2.65 -6.29
C ALA A 31 -20.65 1.39 -6.14
N ALA A 32 -20.08 0.28 -5.66
CA ALA A 32 -20.84 -0.94 -5.42
C ALA A 32 -22.02 -0.69 -4.46
N TYR A 33 -21.80 -0.01 -3.33
CA TYR A 33 -22.90 0.35 -2.43
C TYR A 33 -23.92 1.29 -3.07
N ALA A 34 -23.46 2.29 -3.82
CA ALA A 34 -24.35 3.27 -4.47
C ALA A 34 -25.25 2.66 -5.56
N PHE A 35 -24.79 1.61 -6.23
CA PHE A 35 -25.50 0.96 -7.34
C PHE A 35 -26.18 -0.37 -6.95
N GLY A 36 -26.42 -0.60 -5.66
CA GLY A 36 -27.18 -1.77 -5.18
C GLY A 36 -26.37 -3.08 -5.15
N GLY A 37 -25.06 -2.99 -4.99
CA GLY A 37 -24.18 -4.13 -4.71
C GLY A 37 -24.48 -4.80 -3.36
N PRO A 38 -23.80 -5.91 -3.05
CA PRO A 38 -24.03 -6.67 -1.82
C PRO A 38 -23.75 -5.81 -0.58
N ASP A 39 -24.55 -6.03 0.47
CA ASP A 39 -24.34 -5.40 1.76
C ASP A 39 -23.08 -5.94 2.48
N SER A 40 -22.67 -5.24 3.54
CA SER A 40 -21.49 -5.59 4.33
C SER A 40 -21.57 -7.01 4.91
N ASP A 41 -22.75 -7.44 5.36
CA ASP A 41 -22.95 -8.74 6.00
C ASP A 41 -22.76 -9.88 5.00
N THR A 42 -23.30 -9.73 3.79
CA THR A 42 -23.11 -10.67 2.67
C THR A 42 -21.64 -10.77 2.28
N LEU A 43 -20.94 -9.62 2.20
CA LEU A 43 -19.51 -9.60 1.89
C LEU A 43 -18.67 -10.27 2.98
N VAL A 44 -18.95 -10.00 4.26
CA VAL A 44 -18.26 -10.63 5.39
C VAL A 44 -18.51 -12.14 5.40
N ALA A 45 -19.75 -12.57 5.16
CA ALA A 45 -20.09 -14.00 5.05
C ALA A 45 -19.29 -14.68 3.92
N ALA A 46 -19.21 -14.06 2.74
CA ALA A 46 -18.44 -14.58 1.62
C ALA A 46 -16.92 -14.66 1.91
N VAL A 47 -16.35 -13.66 2.59
CA VAL A 47 -14.94 -13.68 3.00
C VAL A 47 -14.69 -14.71 4.11
N SER A 48 -15.67 -14.96 4.98
CA SER A 48 -15.54 -15.88 6.11
C SER A 48 -15.24 -17.32 5.67
N THR A 49 -15.78 -17.74 4.52
CA THR A 49 -15.63 -19.09 3.96
C THR A 49 -14.26 -19.32 3.30
N LEU A 50 -13.44 -18.28 3.14
CA LEU A 50 -12.11 -18.42 2.55
C LEU A 50 -11.12 -19.12 3.49
N PRO A 51 -10.13 -19.87 2.95
CA PRO A 51 -9.06 -20.46 3.75
C PRO A 51 -8.33 -19.42 4.61
N PRO A 52 -7.87 -19.78 5.83
CA PRO A 52 -7.15 -18.85 6.71
C PRO A 52 -5.93 -18.20 6.04
N THR A 53 -5.20 -18.95 5.22
CA THR A 53 -4.04 -18.46 4.48
C THR A 53 -4.40 -17.35 3.47
N LEU A 54 -5.53 -17.49 2.78
CA LEU A 54 -6.00 -16.48 1.83
C LEU A 54 -6.50 -15.23 2.56
N LYS A 55 -7.16 -15.38 3.71
CA LYS A 55 -7.58 -14.25 4.55
C LYS A 55 -6.36 -13.46 5.07
N LEU A 56 -5.34 -14.16 5.56
CA LEU A 56 -4.10 -13.54 6.02
C LEU A 56 -3.37 -12.83 4.87
N ALA A 57 -3.22 -13.49 3.72
CA ALA A 57 -2.58 -12.89 2.55
C ALA A 57 -3.33 -11.64 2.06
N GLY A 58 -4.67 -11.70 1.98
CA GLY A 58 -5.51 -10.56 1.61
C GLY A 58 -5.36 -9.39 2.57
N LYS A 59 -5.43 -9.65 3.88
CA LYS A 59 -5.20 -8.64 4.93
C LYS A 59 -3.81 -8.00 4.79
N PHE A 60 -2.76 -8.81 4.62
CA PHE A 60 -1.39 -8.33 4.48
C PHE A 60 -1.20 -7.49 3.21
N CYS A 61 -1.71 -7.92 2.06
CA CYS A 61 -1.58 -7.16 0.82
C CYS A 61 -2.25 -5.78 0.90
N ILE A 62 -3.47 -5.71 1.48
CA ILE A 62 -4.20 -4.46 1.66
C ILE A 62 -3.47 -3.55 2.67
N SER A 63 -3.06 -4.10 3.82
CA SER A 63 -2.35 -3.32 4.85
C SER A 63 -0.98 -2.84 4.36
N TYR A 64 -0.27 -3.64 3.56
CA TYR A 64 1.00 -3.25 2.95
C TYR A 64 0.84 -2.14 1.93
N ALA A 65 -0.15 -2.23 1.03
CA ALA A 65 -0.42 -1.15 0.10
C ALA A 65 -0.69 0.17 0.84
N PHE A 66 -1.51 0.13 1.89
CA PHE A 66 -1.87 1.28 2.69
C PHE A 66 -0.68 1.88 3.46
N THR A 67 0.03 1.07 4.24
CA THR A 67 1.15 1.54 5.07
C THR A 67 2.31 2.01 4.19
N TYR A 68 2.62 1.31 3.11
CA TYR A 68 3.62 1.72 2.14
C TYR A 68 3.28 3.06 1.48
N HIS A 69 2.05 3.21 0.98
CA HIS A 69 1.65 4.47 0.35
C HIS A 69 1.72 5.63 1.34
N THR A 70 1.30 5.40 2.59
CA THR A 70 1.33 6.39 3.67
C THR A 70 2.75 6.82 4.02
N PHE A 71 3.64 5.87 4.35
CA PHE A 71 5.00 6.19 4.75
C PHE A 71 5.83 6.75 3.59
N ASN A 72 5.67 6.20 2.38
CA ASN A 72 6.34 6.76 1.21
C ASN A 72 5.77 8.14 0.85
N GLY A 73 4.47 8.39 1.07
CA GLY A 73 3.86 9.71 0.92
C GLY A 73 4.46 10.74 1.89
N ILE A 74 4.64 10.38 3.18
CA ILE A 74 5.35 11.23 4.16
C ILE A 74 6.77 11.52 3.69
N ARG A 75 7.48 10.52 3.16
CA ARG A 75 8.83 10.72 2.58
C ARG A 75 8.81 11.71 1.41
N HIS A 76 7.81 11.65 0.52
CA HIS A 76 7.63 12.63 -0.55
C HIS A 76 7.36 14.04 0.01
N LEU A 77 6.47 14.18 1.00
CA LEU A 77 6.24 15.48 1.65
C LEU A 77 7.50 16.05 2.31
N ILE A 78 8.35 15.21 2.90
CA ILE A 78 9.66 15.63 3.43
C ILE A 78 10.55 16.15 2.28
N TRP A 79 10.59 15.45 1.15
CA TRP A 79 11.34 15.88 -0.04
C TRP A 79 10.84 17.21 -0.62
N ASP A 80 9.52 17.44 -0.59
CA ASP A 80 8.91 18.69 -1.05
C ASP A 80 9.36 19.90 -0.19
N THR A 81 9.80 19.66 1.06
CA THR A 81 10.44 20.69 1.90
C THR A 81 11.94 20.89 1.63
N GLY A 82 12.51 20.23 0.63
CA GLY A 82 13.93 20.30 0.28
C GLY A 82 14.85 19.43 1.16
N LYS A 83 14.29 18.54 1.99
CA LYS A 83 15.05 17.70 2.93
C LYS A 83 15.33 16.30 2.37
N ALA A 84 16.39 15.65 2.85
CA ALA A 84 16.76 14.28 2.51
C ALA A 84 16.99 13.97 1.01
N LEU A 85 17.38 14.97 0.22
CA LEU A 85 17.59 14.87 -1.24
C LEU A 85 19.00 14.41 -1.67
N THR A 86 19.91 14.12 -0.73
CA THR A 86 21.20 13.51 -1.07
C THR A 86 21.05 12.02 -1.36
N LEU A 87 21.98 11.39 -2.09
CA LEU A 87 21.94 9.94 -2.36
C LEU A 87 21.79 9.12 -1.06
N LYS A 88 22.57 9.45 -0.03
CA LYS A 88 22.48 8.80 1.28
C LYS A 88 21.10 9.03 1.92
N GLY A 89 20.56 10.25 1.84
CA GLY A 89 19.24 10.57 2.38
C GLY A 89 18.10 9.83 1.66
N VAL A 90 18.14 9.80 0.32
CA VAL A 90 17.15 9.12 -0.51
C VAL A 90 17.16 7.61 -0.24
N TYR A 91 18.32 6.95 -0.21
CA TYR A 91 18.38 5.51 0.08
C TYR A 91 18.03 5.20 1.54
N GLY A 92 18.53 5.99 2.50
CA GLY A 92 18.24 5.80 3.93
C GLY A 92 16.75 5.91 4.24
N THR A 93 16.09 6.97 3.74
CA THR A 93 14.63 7.12 3.87
C THR A 93 13.87 6.03 3.10
N GLY A 94 14.42 5.54 1.99
CA GLY A 94 13.85 4.42 1.22
C GLY A 94 13.79 3.13 2.04
N TYR A 95 14.89 2.72 2.65
CA TYR A 95 14.92 1.54 3.51
C TYR A 95 14.04 1.71 4.76
N ALA A 96 14.02 2.90 5.36
CA ALA A 96 13.15 3.19 6.50
C ALA A 96 11.66 2.96 6.15
N VAL A 97 11.21 3.47 5.00
CA VAL A 97 9.84 3.23 4.51
C VAL A 97 9.57 1.75 4.33
N LEU A 98 10.46 0.98 3.70
CA LEU A 98 10.26 -0.46 3.48
C LEU A 98 10.11 -1.23 4.79
N ILE A 99 10.97 -0.94 5.77
CA ILE A 99 10.94 -1.60 7.09
C ILE A 99 9.64 -1.24 7.83
N LEU A 100 9.32 0.05 7.95
CA LEU A 100 8.12 0.51 8.66
C LEU A 100 6.85 -0.06 8.03
N SER A 101 6.75 -0.03 6.71
CA SER A 101 5.59 -0.58 5.98
C SER A 101 5.43 -2.07 6.25
N THR A 102 6.53 -2.83 6.18
CA THR A 102 6.51 -4.29 6.40
C THR A 102 6.08 -4.62 7.84
N LEU A 103 6.70 -3.99 8.83
CA LEU A 103 6.39 -4.25 10.25
C LEU A 103 4.95 -3.84 10.59
N SER A 104 4.52 -2.66 10.17
CA SER A 104 3.14 -2.22 10.39
C SER A 104 2.13 -3.16 9.72
N SER A 105 2.44 -3.66 8.52
CA SER A 105 1.54 -4.57 7.81
C SER A 105 1.41 -5.93 8.47
N ILE A 106 2.52 -6.48 8.98
CA ILE A 106 2.52 -7.72 9.77
C ILE A 106 1.59 -7.55 10.96
N VAL A 107 1.77 -6.48 11.75
CA VAL A 107 0.94 -6.19 12.93
C VAL A 107 -0.53 -6.00 12.57
N LEU A 108 -0.84 -5.36 11.45
CA LEU A 108 -2.23 -5.14 11.01
C LEU A 108 -2.89 -6.38 10.38
N SER A 109 -2.09 -7.37 9.97
CA SER A 109 -2.59 -8.54 9.22
C SER A 109 -2.97 -9.73 10.10
N VAL A 110 -2.45 -9.79 11.32
CA VAL A 110 -2.73 -10.85 12.29
C VAL A 110 -4.10 -10.73 12.94
#